data_AF-A0A127SC67-F1
#
_entry.id   AF-A0A127SC67-F1
#
_cell.length_a   1.000
_cell.length_b   1.000
_cell.length_c   1.000
_cell.angle_alpha   90.00
_cell.angle_beta   90.00
_cell.angle_gamma   90.00
#
_symmetry.space_group_name_H-M   'P 1'
#
loop_
_entity.id
_entity.type
_entity.pdbx_description
1 polymer ?
#
loop_
_entity_poly.entity_id
_entity_poly.type
_entity_poly.pdbx_seq_one_letter_code
_entity_poly.pdbx_strand_id
1 'polypeptide(L)' 'MFFTNTFSEDTQDFQPVSPREARQLLEARDGAILFLGRDSCFYCRCFAPKLAAVAKEENWTIYFL' A
#
# COMPACT_ATOMS: atom_id res chain seq x y z
N MET A 1 -21.63 -2.00 -0.92
CA MET A 1 -20.83 -2.32 -2.13
C MET A 1 -19.73 -3.27 -1.67
N PHE A 2 -19.75 -4.47 -2.21
CA PHE A 2 -19.03 -5.64 -1.71
C PHE A 2 -17.54 -5.52 -2.01
N PHE A 3 -16.68 -5.68 -1.00
CA PHE A 3 -15.26 -5.93 -1.21
C PHE A 3 -15.14 -7.31 -1.87
N THR A 4 -14.86 -7.36 -3.16
CA THR A 4 -14.77 -8.62 -3.93
C THR A 4 -13.42 -9.32 -3.75
N ASN A 5 -12.43 -8.61 -3.20
CA ASN A 5 -11.07 -9.09 -3.00
C ASN A 5 -10.71 -9.12 -1.51
N THR A 6 -9.79 -10.00 -1.18
CA THR A 6 -9.11 -10.06 0.11
C THR A 6 -8.04 -8.95 0.21
N PHE A 7 -7.71 -8.53 1.43
CA PHE A 7 -6.66 -7.52 1.64
C PHE A 7 -5.34 -7.90 0.96
N SER A 8 -4.98 -9.18 1.00
CA SER A 8 -3.76 -9.69 0.36
C SER A 8 -3.78 -9.55 -1.16
N GLU A 9 -4.94 -9.69 -1.81
CA GLU A 9 -5.09 -9.46 -3.25
C GLU A 9 -5.00 -7.98 -3.59
N ASP A 10 -5.56 -7.11 -2.75
CA ASP A 10 -5.51 -5.66 -2.97
C ASP A 10 -4.11 -5.08 -2.72
N THR A 11 -3.26 -5.74 -1.94
CA THR A 11 -1.88 -5.31 -1.67
C THR A 11 -0.83 -6.16 -2.38
N GLN A 12 -1.21 -7.06 -3.30
CA GLN A 12 -0.29 -8.03 -3.90
C GLN A 12 0.84 -7.38 -4.72
N ASP A 13 0.53 -6.25 -5.36
CA ASP A 13 1.47 -5.50 -6.20
C ASP A 13 2.30 -4.48 -5.40
N PHE A 14 2.06 -4.37 -4.08
CA PHE A 14 2.80 -3.44 -3.23
C PHE A 14 4.15 -4.05 -2.83
N GLN A 15 5.19 -3.22 -2.80
CA GLN A 15 6.54 -3.61 -2.44
C GLN A 15 6.68 -3.69 -0.91
N PRO A 16 6.80 -4.89 -0.31
CA PRO A 16 6.95 -5.00 1.14
C PRO A 16 8.29 -4.40 1.56
N VAL A 17 8.26 -3.61 2.64
CA VAL A 17 9.46 -3.00 3.22
C VAL A 17 9.53 -3.27 4.71
N SER A 18 10.74 -3.31 5.26
CA SER A 18 10.97 -3.32 6.69
C SER A 18 10.83 -1.91 7.29
N PRO A 19 10.64 -1.77 8.62
CA PRO A 19 10.62 -0.46 9.27
C PRO A 19 11.89 0.37 9.03
N ARG A 20 13.04 -0.30 8.83
CA ARG A 20 14.31 0.38 8.52
C ARG A 20 14.28 0.97 7.11
N GLU A 21 13.84 0.20 6.12
CA GLU A 21 13.72 0.65 4.73
C GLU A 21 12.66 1.74 4.58
N ALA A 22 11.53 1.62 5.28
CA ALA A 22 10.50 2.66 5.34
C ALA A 22 11.06 3.99 5.87
N ARG A 23 11.91 3.95 6.90
CA ARG A 23 12.64 5.14 7.39
C ARG A 23 13.54 5.75 6.32
N GLN A 24 14.30 4.92 5.61
CA GLN A 24 15.19 5.38 4.54
C GLN A 24 14.39 6.04 3.40
N LEU A 25 13.24 5.49 3.02
CA LEU A 25 12.34 6.09 2.03
C LEU A 25 11.81 7.46 2.45
N LEU A 26 11.44 7.61 3.73
CA LEU A 26 10.98 8.89 4.30
C LEU A 26 12.11 9.93 4.37
N GLU A 27 13.33 9.50 4.70
CA GLU A 27 14.51 10.37 4.79
C GLU A 27 15.01 10.82 3.42
N ALA A 28 14.88 9.98 2.39
CA ALA A 28 15.28 10.30 1.02
C ALA A 28 14.47 11.48 0.42
N ARG A 29 13.20 11.63 0.83
CA ARG A 29 12.27 12.68 0.33
C ARG A 29 12.04 12.65 -1.18
N ASP A 30 12.21 11.50 -1.81
CA ASP A 30 12.06 11.31 -3.26
C ASP A 30 10.60 11.18 -3.73
N GLY A 31 9.63 11.45 -2.85
CA GLY A 31 8.20 11.34 -3.16
C GLY A 31 7.66 9.90 -3.18
N ALA A 32 8.37 8.96 -2.54
CA ALA A 32 7.91 7.58 -2.40
C ALA A 32 6.55 7.49 -1.67
N ILE A 33 5.68 6.60 -2.14
CA ILE A 33 4.36 6.38 -1.53
C ILE A 33 4.46 5.16 -0.60
N LEU A 34 4.28 5.40 0.70
CA LEU A 34 4.28 4.35 1.73
C LEU A 34 2.87 4.14 2.29
N PHE A 35 2.34 2.94 2.13
CA PHE A 35 1.11 2.50 2.76
C PHE A 35 1.42 1.71 4.04
N LEU A 36 1.04 2.28 5.18
CA LEU A 36 1.09 1.58 6.47
C LEU A 36 -0.27 0.94 6.75
N GLY A 37 -0.32 -0.39 6.82
CA GLY A 37 -1.59 -1.08 6.92
C GLY A 37 -1.50 -2.48 7.51
N ARG A 38 -2.64 -2.99 7.96
CA ARG A 38 -2.76 -4.36 8.46
C ARG A 38 -4.09 -4.96 8.04
N ASP A 39 -4.07 -6.25 7.73
CA ASP A 39 -5.24 -7.03 7.33
C ASP A 39 -6.42 -6.92 8.30
N SER A 40 -6.13 -6.82 9.58
CA SER A 40 -7.08 -6.82 10.70
C SER A 40 -7.70 -5.44 10.91
N CYS A 41 -7.15 -4.38 10.31
CA CYS A 41 -7.73 -3.04 10.36
C CYS A 41 -8.79 -2.86 9.28
N PHE A 42 -10.04 -2.66 9.71
CA PHE A 42 -11.18 -2.44 8.80
C PHE A 42 -10.94 -1.28 7.83
N TYR A 43 -10.40 -0.16 8.32
CA TYR A 43 -10.17 1.02 7.49
C TYR A 43 -9.04 0.82 6.48
N CYS A 44 -8.01 0.05 6.82
CA CYS A 44 -6.96 -0.32 5.86
C CYS A 44 -7.54 -1.17 4.73
N ARG A 45 -8.41 -2.13 5.04
CA ARG A 45 -9.10 -2.93 4.02
C ARG A 45 -10.00 -2.10 3.11
N CYS A 46 -10.63 -1.05 3.65
CA CYS A 46 -11.43 -0.14 2.83
C CYS A 46 -10.61 0.74 1.88
N PHE A 47 -9.34 1.00 2.23
CA PHE A 47 -8.46 1.91 1.50
C PHE A 47 -7.58 1.19 0.47
N ALA A 48 -7.04 0.01 0.81
CA ALA A 48 -6.17 -0.79 -0.06
C ALA A 48 -6.67 -0.93 -1.51
N PRO A 49 -7.93 -1.32 -1.79
CA PRO A 49 -8.41 -1.46 -3.17
C PRO A 49 -8.45 -0.13 -3.93
N LYS A 50 -8.70 0.98 -3.24
CA LYS A 50 -8.70 2.32 -3.87
C LYS A 50 -7.29 2.75 -4.23
N LEU A 51 -6.33 2.49 -3.33
CA LEU A 51 -4.93 2.79 -3.58
C LEU A 51 -4.38 1.93 -4.72
N ALA A 52 -4.70 0.64 -4.74
CA ALA A 52 -4.27 -0.28 -5.79
C ALA A 52 -4.80 0.11 -7.17
N ALA A 53 -6.07 0.53 -7.26
CA ALA A 53 -6.67 1.01 -8.50
C ALA A 53 -5.91 2.23 -9.08
N VAL A 54 -5.65 3.25 -8.24
CA VAL A 54 -4.92 4.46 -8.67
C VAL A 54 -3.46 4.13 -8.99
N ALA A 55 -2.81 3.30 -8.17
CA ALA A 55 -1.42 2.90 -8.41
C ALA A 55 -1.25 2.18 -9.75
N LYS A 56 -2.22 1.36 -10.14
CA LYS A 56 -2.24 0.69 -11.44
C LYS A 56 -2.52 1.65 -12.60
N GLU A 57 -3.43 2.61 -12.43
CA GLU A 57 -3.76 3.62 -13.45
C GLU A 57 -2.58 4.56 -13.72
N GLU A 58 -1.92 5.02 -12.66
CA GLU A 58 -0.82 5.99 -12.72
C GLU A 58 0.57 5.34 -12.78
N ASN A 59 0.62 4.00 -12.80
CA ASN A 59 1.85 3.20 -12.78
C ASN A 59 2.80 3.57 -11.62
N TRP A 60 2.23 3.79 -10.43
CA TRP A 60 2.98 4.14 -9.22
C TRP A 60 3.51 2.91 -8.49
N THR A 61 4.70 3.06 -7.92
CA THR A 61 5.25 2.08 -6.97
C THR A 61 4.78 2.42 -5.57
N ILE A 62 4.06 1.49 -4.95
CA ILE A 62 3.57 1.61 -3.58
C ILE A 62 4.40 0.69 -2.67
N TYR A 63 4.96 1.24 -1.61
CA TYR A 63 5.64 0.47 -0.56
C TYR A 63 4.65 0.11 0.55
N PHE A 64 4.78 -1.07 1.13
CA PHE A 64 3.87 -1.59 2.16
C PHE A 64 4.61 -1.98 3.44
N LEU A 65 4.09 -1.51 4.57
CA LEU A 65 4.56 -1.84 5.93
C LEU A 65 3.40 -2.23 6.85
#